data_AF-A0A4R5UKA5-F1
#
_entry.id   AF-A0A4R5UKA5-F1
#
_cell.length_a   1.000
_cell.length_b   1.000
_cell.length_c   1.000
_cell.angle_alpha   90.00
_cell.angle_beta   90.00
_cell.angle_gamma   90.00
#
_symmetry.space_group_name_H-M   'P 1'
#
loop_
_entity.id
_entity.type
_entity.pdbx_description
1 polymer ?
#
loop_
_entity_poly.entity_id
_entity_poly.type
_entity_poly.pdbx_seq_one_letter_code
_entity_poly.pdbx_strand_id
1 'polypeptide(L)'
;MKRLVLQHYTGTPGELERRSIADIQAFADREKADYRFLEGNVFSEQLSAPMQKLVMLDEMFDDYDTVVMLDTDMFVRKGSRESLFEQPGIGVSGPFQRRLKWAFIRKMKGLVHWRYPYWNGSLWKLDRSHRQMFRAKLPLVDLLKYSNGRLEDEGVMHQLARHSGFTGGILPGGDKWAMSSWHEDLANSAMIHIRPRITRNSKAKRPKIETLHELVRQGFIEG
;
A
#
# COMPACT_ATOMS: atom_id res chain seq x y z
N MET A 1 -10.50 -20.64 2.72
CA MET A 1 -9.32 -19.78 2.68
C MET A 1 -9.57 -18.58 3.57
N LYS A 2 -8.80 -18.40 4.64
CA LYS A 2 -8.98 -17.33 5.62
C LYS A 2 -8.26 -16.08 5.13
N ARG A 3 -9.00 -14.97 4.97
CA ARG A 3 -8.51 -13.72 4.36
C ARG A 3 -8.58 -12.59 5.38
N LEU A 4 -7.63 -11.67 5.30
CA LEU A 4 -7.57 -10.49 6.18
C LEU A 4 -7.25 -9.26 5.35
N VAL A 5 -7.97 -8.18 5.62
CA VAL A 5 -7.64 -6.82 5.20
C VAL A 5 -7.22 -6.02 6.42
N LEU A 6 -6.06 -5.39 6.32
CA LEU A 6 -5.48 -4.50 7.32
C LEU A 6 -5.43 -3.09 6.77
N GLN A 7 -5.70 -2.13 7.64
CA GLN A 7 -5.27 -0.74 7.47
C GLN A 7 -4.55 -0.30 8.74
N HIS A 8 -3.59 0.61 8.59
CA HIS A 8 -2.83 1.16 9.71
C HIS A 8 -2.84 2.68 9.68
N TYR A 9 -2.92 3.30 10.86
CA TYR A 9 -2.72 4.73 11.03
C TYR A 9 -2.05 5.05 12.36
N THR A 10 -1.15 6.05 12.36
CA THR A 10 -0.57 6.61 13.59
C THR A 10 -1.16 7.99 13.84
N GLY A 11 -1.83 8.16 14.98
CA GLY A 11 -2.50 9.39 15.39
C GLY A 11 -4.01 9.31 15.27
N THR A 12 -4.70 10.44 15.41
CA THR A 12 -6.16 10.51 15.35
C THR A 12 -6.64 10.52 13.89
N PRO A 13 -7.46 9.55 13.44
CA PRO A 13 -8.01 9.54 12.09
C PRO A 13 -8.82 10.80 11.79
N GLY A 14 -8.60 11.43 10.64
CA GLY A 14 -9.40 12.54 10.12
C GLY A 14 -10.64 12.05 9.37
N GLU A 15 -11.33 12.97 8.69
CA GLU A 15 -12.50 12.60 7.86
C GLU A 15 -12.11 11.63 6.74
N LEU A 16 -10.99 11.89 6.07
CA LEU A 16 -10.52 11.06 4.95
C LEU A 16 -10.24 9.63 5.41
N GLU A 17 -9.50 9.48 6.50
CA GLU A 17 -9.14 8.17 7.05
C GLU A 17 -10.37 7.41 7.50
N ARG A 18 -11.31 8.06 8.19
CA ARG A 18 -12.58 7.43 8.61
C ARG A 18 -13.41 6.94 7.43
N ARG A 19 -13.46 7.70 6.33
CA ARG A 19 -14.17 7.28 5.12
C ARG A 19 -13.47 6.14 4.40
N SER A 20 -12.14 6.15 4.34
CA SER A 20 -11.38 5.03 3.79
C SER A 20 -11.57 3.76 4.63
N ILE A 21 -11.57 3.86 5.96
CA ILE A 21 -11.84 2.75 6.88
C ILE A 21 -13.19 2.11 6.57
N ALA A 22 -14.25 2.91 6.47
CA ALA A 22 -15.59 2.41 6.16
C ALA A 22 -15.66 1.76 4.77
N ASP A 23 -15.05 2.38 3.76
CA ASP A 23 -15.03 1.86 2.38
C ASP A 23 -14.26 0.53 2.28
N ILE A 24 -13.08 0.44 2.91
CA ILE A 24 -12.25 -0.76 2.91
C ILE A 24 -12.85 -1.87 3.80
N GLN A 25 -13.57 -1.53 4.86
CA GLN A 25 -14.33 -2.51 5.63
C GLN A 25 -15.44 -3.14 4.77
N ALA A 26 -16.22 -2.32 4.03
CA ALA A 26 -17.23 -2.83 3.10
C ALA A 26 -16.62 -3.69 1.97
N PHE A 27 -15.41 -3.33 1.51
CA PHE A 27 -14.63 -4.17 0.60
C PHE A 27 -14.28 -5.53 1.21
N ALA A 28 -13.78 -5.56 2.46
CA ALA A 28 -13.45 -6.80 3.15
C ALA A 28 -14.66 -7.71 3.29
N ASP A 29 -15.82 -7.16 3.68
CA ASP A 29 -17.09 -7.89 3.79
C ASP A 29 -17.49 -8.54 2.44
N ARG A 30 -17.39 -7.77 1.35
CA ARG A 30 -17.67 -8.28 -0.01
C ARG A 30 -16.74 -9.43 -0.41
N GLU A 31 -15.47 -9.35 -0.02
CA GLU A 31 -14.45 -10.36 -0.30
C GLU A 31 -14.49 -11.55 0.67
N LYS A 32 -15.41 -11.54 1.65
CA LYS A 32 -15.50 -12.50 2.76
C LYS A 32 -14.18 -12.61 3.52
N ALA A 33 -13.57 -11.45 3.80
CA ALA A 33 -12.34 -11.32 4.55
C ALA A 33 -12.61 -10.64 5.89
N ASP A 34 -11.84 -11.02 6.92
CA ASP A 34 -11.82 -10.27 8.17
C ASP A 34 -11.21 -8.87 7.90
N TYR A 35 -11.65 -7.87 8.66
CA TYR A 35 -11.07 -6.52 8.65
C TYR A 35 -10.48 -6.20 10.01
N ARG A 36 -9.27 -5.60 10.03
CA ARG A 36 -8.70 -5.01 11.25
C ARG A 36 -8.06 -3.66 10.94
N PHE A 37 -8.45 -2.65 11.72
CA PHE A 37 -7.78 -1.37 11.77
C PHE A 37 -6.75 -1.37 12.89
N LEU A 38 -5.52 -0.98 12.57
CA LEU A 38 -4.39 -0.98 13.50
C LEU A 38 -3.98 0.46 13.81
N GLU A 39 -3.90 0.80 15.09
CA GLU A 39 -3.63 2.16 15.55
C GLU A 39 -2.31 2.26 16.30
N GLY A 40 -1.56 3.34 16.03
CA GLY A 40 -0.32 3.65 16.74
C GLY A 40 0.88 2.85 16.23
N ASN A 41 1.92 2.76 17.07
CA ASN A 41 3.18 2.14 16.70
C ASN A 41 3.17 0.63 16.98
N VAL A 42 2.41 -0.10 16.16
CA VAL A 42 2.14 -1.54 16.34
C VAL A 42 3.30 -2.47 15.95
N PHE A 43 4.26 -1.99 15.16
CA PHE A 43 5.43 -2.78 14.75
C PHE A 43 6.68 -2.42 15.57
N SER A 44 6.93 -1.12 15.76
CA SER A 44 8.07 -0.64 16.53
C SER A 44 7.89 0.81 16.94
N GLU A 45 8.08 1.13 18.21
CA GLU A 45 8.00 2.49 18.72
C GLU A 45 9.09 3.44 18.15
N GLN A 46 10.18 2.88 17.62
CA GLN A 46 11.33 3.64 17.13
C GLN A 46 11.25 4.01 15.64
N LEU A 47 10.27 3.45 14.92
CA LEU A 47 10.14 3.62 13.47
C LEU A 47 9.01 4.59 13.10
N SER A 48 9.15 5.22 11.93
CA SER A 48 8.16 6.16 11.42
C SER A 48 6.82 5.48 11.12
N ALA A 49 5.75 6.28 10.99
CA ALA A 49 4.39 5.76 10.80
C ALA A 49 4.26 4.79 9.59
N PRO A 50 4.84 5.04 8.40
CA PRO A 50 4.70 4.11 7.28
C PRO A 50 5.31 2.73 7.54
N MET A 51 6.36 2.68 8.37
CA MET A 51 7.05 1.43 8.73
C MET A 51 6.18 0.49 9.57
N GLN A 52 5.16 1.03 10.25
CA GLN A 52 4.29 0.22 11.11
C GLN A 52 3.46 -0.80 10.32
N LYS A 53 3.27 -0.58 9.01
CA LYS A 53 2.65 -1.56 8.10
C LYS A 53 3.38 -2.90 8.03
N LEU A 54 4.68 -2.93 8.37
CA LEU A 54 5.47 -4.17 8.43
C LEU A 54 4.95 -5.16 9.48
N VAL A 55 4.10 -4.72 10.43
CA VAL A 55 3.34 -5.60 11.34
C VAL A 55 2.57 -6.68 10.58
N MET A 56 2.20 -6.45 9.31
CA MET A 56 1.54 -7.47 8.49
C MET A 56 2.35 -8.76 8.35
N LEU A 57 3.67 -8.72 8.57
CA LEU A 57 4.56 -9.88 8.52
C LEU A 57 4.53 -10.71 9.81
N ASP A 58 3.96 -10.18 10.89
CA ASP A 58 3.95 -10.79 12.22
C ASP A 58 3.26 -12.17 12.22
N GLU A 59 3.70 -13.04 13.13
CA GLU A 59 3.19 -14.41 13.27
C GLU A 59 1.74 -14.46 13.79
N MET A 60 1.26 -13.40 14.44
CA MET A 60 -0.13 -13.28 14.88
C MET A 60 -1.14 -13.39 13.73
N PHE A 61 -0.69 -13.21 12.48
CA PHE A 61 -1.51 -13.35 11.30
C PHE A 61 -1.30 -14.68 10.56
N ASP A 62 -0.49 -15.61 11.06
CA ASP A 62 -0.17 -16.87 10.38
C ASP A 62 -1.40 -17.78 10.19
N ASP A 63 -2.48 -17.61 10.96
CA ASP A 63 -3.75 -18.29 10.70
C ASP A 63 -4.44 -17.87 9.39
N TYR A 64 -4.05 -16.73 8.81
CA TYR A 64 -4.60 -16.22 7.56
C TYR A 64 -3.80 -16.69 6.35
N ASP A 65 -4.50 -17.22 5.35
CA ASP A 65 -3.90 -17.66 4.09
C ASP A 65 -3.45 -16.47 3.24
N THR A 66 -4.17 -15.35 3.30
CA THR A 66 -3.82 -14.10 2.61
C THR A 66 -4.12 -12.88 3.47
N VAL A 67 -3.15 -11.97 3.55
CA VAL A 67 -3.26 -10.69 4.24
C VAL A 67 -3.02 -9.57 3.24
N VAL A 68 -3.97 -8.64 3.17
CA VAL A 68 -3.87 -7.39 2.40
C VAL A 68 -3.62 -6.24 3.38
N MET A 69 -2.64 -5.39 3.12
CA MET A 69 -2.42 -4.11 3.81
C MET A 69 -2.71 -2.98 2.83
N LEU A 70 -3.54 -2.02 3.25
CA LEU A 70 -3.88 -0.82 2.48
C LEU A 70 -3.58 0.44 3.31
N ASP A 71 -3.15 1.51 2.64
CA ASP A 71 -3.10 2.83 3.29
C ASP A 71 -4.53 3.34 3.61
N THR A 72 -4.65 4.26 4.57
CA THR A 72 -5.92 4.91 4.96
C THR A 72 -6.37 6.04 4.02
N ASP A 73 -5.70 6.19 2.88
CA ASP A 73 -6.11 7.07 1.78
C ASP A 73 -6.40 6.29 0.49
N MET A 74 -6.66 4.98 0.63
CA MET A 74 -7.10 4.09 -0.44
C MET A 74 -8.62 3.92 -0.40
N PHE A 75 -9.24 3.91 -1.59
CA PHE A 75 -10.68 3.70 -1.75
C PHE A 75 -10.92 2.73 -2.90
N VAL A 76 -11.97 1.90 -2.79
CA VAL A 76 -12.47 1.11 -3.90
C VAL A 76 -13.21 2.03 -4.88
N ARG A 77 -12.95 1.87 -6.18
CA ARG A 77 -13.71 2.60 -7.18
C ARG A 77 -15.17 2.11 -7.16
N LYS A 78 -16.11 3.04 -7.09
CA LYS A 78 -17.54 2.77 -7.23
C LYS A 78 -17.84 1.90 -8.45
N GLY A 79 -18.60 0.82 -8.22
CA GLY A 79 -18.96 -0.15 -9.25
C GLY A 79 -17.86 -1.15 -9.62
N SER A 80 -16.65 -1.06 -9.05
CA SER A 80 -15.62 -2.08 -9.21
C SER A 80 -16.04 -3.38 -8.52
N ARG A 81 -16.07 -4.47 -9.29
CA ARG A 81 -16.41 -5.82 -8.82
C ARG A 81 -15.23 -6.80 -8.86
N GLU A 82 -14.05 -6.33 -9.24
CA GLU A 82 -12.87 -7.17 -9.31
C GLU A 82 -12.38 -7.53 -7.92
N SER A 83 -12.12 -8.81 -7.69
CA SER A 83 -11.51 -9.28 -6.45
C SER A 83 -10.00 -9.14 -6.51
N LEU A 84 -9.44 -8.44 -5.52
CA LEU A 84 -7.99 -8.34 -5.30
C LEU A 84 -7.42 -9.69 -4.83
N PHE A 85 -8.18 -10.47 -4.04
CA PHE A 85 -7.73 -11.74 -3.49
C PHE A 85 -7.48 -12.79 -4.59
N GLU A 86 -8.29 -12.77 -5.66
CA GLU A 86 -8.15 -13.69 -6.79
C GLU A 86 -7.01 -13.34 -7.77
N GLN A 87 -6.35 -12.18 -7.62
CA GLN A 87 -5.24 -11.82 -8.51
C GLN A 87 -3.94 -12.51 -8.11
N PRO A 88 -3.07 -12.95 -9.03
CA PRO A 88 -1.70 -13.25 -8.65
C PRO A 88 -0.94 -11.95 -8.29
N GLY A 89 0.08 -12.05 -7.44
CA GLY A 89 0.99 -10.92 -7.15
C GLY A 89 0.83 -10.28 -5.78
N ILE A 90 1.78 -9.39 -5.47
CA ILE A 90 1.99 -8.80 -4.14
C ILE A 90 1.62 -7.33 -4.10
N GLY A 91 2.09 -6.53 -5.06
CA GLY A 91 1.92 -5.09 -4.99
C GLY A 91 1.96 -4.41 -6.36
N VAL A 92 1.78 -3.10 -6.35
CA VAL A 92 1.71 -2.28 -7.56
C VAL A 92 3.11 -1.78 -7.95
N SER A 93 3.50 -1.94 -9.22
CA SER A 93 4.74 -1.38 -9.76
C SER A 93 4.55 -0.84 -11.19
N GLY A 94 3.84 0.27 -11.31
CA GLY A 94 3.60 0.94 -12.58
C GLY A 94 4.77 1.79 -13.11
N PRO A 95 4.57 2.50 -14.24
CA PRO A 95 5.60 3.31 -14.88
C PRO A 95 6.23 4.36 -13.95
N PHE A 96 5.43 4.96 -13.06
CA PHE A 96 5.95 5.92 -12.08
C PHE A 96 6.87 5.24 -11.06
N GLN A 97 6.45 4.13 -10.47
CA GLN A 97 7.23 3.36 -9.49
C GLN A 97 8.54 2.84 -10.08
N ARG A 98 8.52 2.39 -11.36
CA ARG A 98 9.73 1.99 -12.08
C ARG A 98 10.71 3.14 -12.29
N ARG A 99 10.21 4.34 -12.63
CA ARG A 99 11.06 5.56 -12.74
C ARG A 99 11.66 5.94 -11.39
N LEU A 100 10.87 5.90 -10.31
CA LEU A 100 11.36 6.14 -8.95
C LEU A 100 12.46 5.16 -8.56
N LYS A 101 12.24 3.85 -8.77
CA LYS A 101 13.25 2.82 -8.52
C LYS A 101 14.59 3.14 -9.21
N TRP A 102 14.56 3.53 -10.49
CA TRP A 102 15.77 3.92 -11.21
C TRP A 102 16.44 5.19 -10.67
N ALA A 103 15.66 6.14 -10.16
CA ALA A 103 16.22 7.30 -9.47
C ALA A 103 16.88 6.90 -8.14
N PHE A 104 16.25 6.01 -7.37
CA PHE A 104 16.80 5.53 -6.10
C PHE A 104 18.03 4.67 -6.26
N ILE A 105 18.12 3.80 -7.27
CA ILE A 105 19.34 3.03 -7.57
C ILE A 105 20.56 3.95 -7.74
N ARG A 106 20.35 5.11 -8.38
CA ARG A 106 21.42 6.11 -8.60
C ARG A 106 21.75 6.91 -7.33
N LYS A 107 20.73 7.32 -6.58
CA LYS A 107 20.87 8.25 -5.44
C LYS A 107 21.14 7.55 -4.10
N MET A 108 20.66 6.34 -3.91
CA MET A 108 20.62 5.62 -2.64
C MET A 108 21.41 4.31 -2.77
N LYS A 109 22.74 4.45 -2.98
CA LYS A 109 23.65 3.34 -3.20
C LYS A 109 23.48 2.24 -2.14
N GLY A 110 23.23 1.01 -2.57
CA GLY A 110 23.07 -0.16 -1.71
C GLY A 110 21.68 -0.40 -1.14
N LEU A 111 20.80 0.62 -1.14
CA LEU A 111 19.43 0.51 -0.59
C LEU A 111 18.38 0.05 -1.59
N VAL A 112 18.65 0.17 -2.89
CA VAL A 112 17.77 -0.33 -3.95
C VAL A 112 18.60 -1.04 -5.01
N HIS A 113 18.11 -2.17 -5.49
CA HIS A 113 18.77 -3.02 -6.47
C HIS A 113 17.89 -3.21 -7.72
N TRP A 114 18.51 -3.16 -8.89
CA TRP A 114 17.80 -3.18 -10.17
C TRP A 114 17.01 -4.48 -10.43
N ARG A 115 17.52 -5.62 -9.96
CA ARG A 115 16.93 -6.96 -10.21
C ARG A 115 15.65 -7.26 -9.42
N TYR A 116 15.46 -6.63 -8.26
CA TYR A 116 14.39 -7.00 -7.31
C TYR A 116 13.20 -6.05 -7.39
N PRO A 117 11.97 -6.50 -7.12
CA PRO A 117 10.77 -5.66 -7.29
C PRO A 117 10.80 -4.46 -6.35
N TYR A 118 10.27 -3.34 -6.83
CA TYR A 118 10.04 -2.15 -6.02
C TYR A 118 8.58 -1.76 -6.25
N TRP A 119 7.76 -2.02 -5.25
CA TRP A 119 6.33 -1.80 -5.31
C TRP A 119 5.97 -0.54 -4.53
N ASN A 120 4.76 -0.03 -4.75
CA ASN A 120 4.24 1.09 -3.98
C ASN A 120 3.83 0.64 -2.57
N GLY A 121 3.91 1.55 -1.60
CA GLY A 121 3.64 1.25 -0.20
C GLY A 121 2.15 1.20 0.13
N SER A 122 1.28 1.66 -0.77
CA SER A 122 -0.15 1.82 -0.46
C SER A 122 -0.96 0.53 -0.52
N LEU A 123 -0.38 -0.54 -1.09
CA LEU A 123 -1.03 -1.83 -1.21
C LEU A 123 -0.01 -2.96 -1.20
N TRP A 124 -0.17 -3.86 -0.24
CA TRP A 124 0.53 -5.13 -0.16
C TRP A 124 -0.45 -6.28 -0.02
N LYS A 125 -0.29 -7.34 -0.80
CA LYS A 125 -1.01 -8.59 -0.65
C LYS A 125 -0.03 -9.74 -0.52
N LEU A 126 0.04 -10.36 0.64
CA LEU A 126 0.96 -11.45 0.89
C LEU A 126 0.17 -12.69 1.33
N ASP A 127 0.46 -13.82 0.71
CA ASP A 127 0.05 -15.09 1.29
C ASP A 127 0.94 -15.44 2.49
N ARG A 128 0.52 -16.45 3.26
CA ARG A 128 1.25 -16.97 4.42
C ARG A 128 2.73 -17.25 4.10
N SER A 129 3.01 -17.91 2.97
CA SER A 129 4.37 -18.30 2.61
C SER A 129 5.27 -17.11 2.33
N HIS A 130 4.76 -16.09 1.63
CA HIS A 130 5.48 -14.85 1.38
C HIS A 130 5.75 -14.09 2.69
N ARG A 131 4.76 -14.01 3.58
CA ARG A 131 4.93 -13.35 4.89
C ARG A 131 6.00 -14.03 5.72
N GLN A 132 5.97 -15.36 5.83
CA GLN A 132 6.97 -16.12 6.58
C GLN A 132 8.37 -15.99 5.96
N MET A 133 8.46 -16.09 4.63
CA MET A 133 9.71 -15.90 3.90
C MET A 133 10.31 -14.52 4.15
N PHE A 134 9.51 -13.45 4.04
CA PHE A 134 9.97 -12.08 4.26
C PHE A 134 10.28 -11.80 5.73
N ARG A 135 9.44 -12.27 6.67
CA ARG A 135 9.69 -12.18 8.11
C ARG A 135 11.04 -12.77 8.48
N ALA A 136 11.38 -13.95 7.95
CA ALA A 136 12.67 -14.60 8.19
C ALA A 136 13.89 -13.79 7.70
N LYS A 137 13.69 -12.79 6.83
CA LYS A 137 14.76 -11.89 6.36
C LYS A 137 14.80 -10.55 7.09
N LEU A 138 13.83 -10.22 7.95
CA LEU A 138 13.83 -8.97 8.72
C LEU A 138 15.14 -8.73 9.49
N PRO A 139 15.75 -9.72 10.17
CA PRO A 139 17.02 -9.51 10.88
C PRO A 139 18.21 -9.10 10.00
N LEU A 140 18.11 -9.29 8.68
CA LEU A 140 19.14 -8.90 7.71
C LEU A 140 18.99 -7.44 7.25
N VAL A 141 17.89 -6.78 7.59
CA VAL A 141 17.57 -5.42 7.17
C VAL A 141 17.75 -4.46 8.34
N ASP A 142 18.61 -3.47 8.16
CA ASP A 142 18.75 -2.35 9.10
C ASP A 142 17.57 -1.38 8.92
N LEU A 143 16.48 -1.62 9.66
CA LEU A 143 15.21 -0.90 9.53
C LEU A 143 15.35 0.61 9.78
N LEU A 144 16.27 1.03 10.66
CA LEU A 144 16.49 2.46 10.97
C LEU A 144 17.00 3.23 9.74
N LYS A 145 17.71 2.58 8.81
CA LYS A 145 18.15 3.21 7.55
C LYS A 145 17.02 3.52 6.57
N TYR A 146 15.83 2.95 6.77
CA TYR A 146 14.68 3.16 5.90
C TYR A 146 13.63 4.08 6.52
N SER A 147 13.67 4.29 7.84
CA SER A 147 12.72 5.14 8.56
C SER A 147 12.85 6.64 8.22
N ASN A 148 11.90 7.44 8.69
CA ASN A 148 11.93 8.91 8.65
C ASN A 148 12.03 9.48 7.23
N GLY A 149 11.17 8.99 6.32
CA GLY A 149 11.08 9.47 4.94
C GLY A 149 12.13 8.92 3.98
N ARG A 150 12.91 7.90 4.39
CA ARG A 150 13.96 7.29 3.57
C ARG A 150 13.52 5.96 2.94
N LEU A 151 12.67 6.01 1.92
CA LEU A 151 12.03 4.85 1.26
C LEU A 151 11.04 4.07 2.14
N GLU A 152 11.24 4.07 3.46
CA GLU A 152 10.32 3.50 4.44
C GLU A 152 9.93 2.05 4.13
N ASP A 153 8.65 1.72 4.29
CA ASP A 153 8.14 0.36 4.10
C ASP A 153 8.43 -0.19 2.70
N GLU A 154 8.35 0.64 1.65
CA GLU A 154 8.69 0.25 0.28
C GLU A 154 10.14 -0.23 0.17
N GLY A 155 11.07 0.50 0.81
CA GLY A 155 12.49 0.16 0.83
C GLY A 155 12.78 -1.11 1.62
N VAL A 156 12.10 -1.31 2.75
CA VAL A 156 12.22 -2.56 3.53
C VAL A 156 11.68 -3.74 2.74
N MET A 157 10.46 -3.66 2.22
CA MET A 157 9.86 -4.72 1.40
C MET A 157 10.72 -5.09 0.19
N HIS A 158 11.36 -4.09 -0.43
CA HIS A 158 12.35 -4.31 -1.48
C HIS A 158 13.56 -5.13 -1.01
N GLN A 159 14.14 -4.81 0.16
CA GLN A 159 15.25 -5.58 0.72
C GLN A 159 14.84 -6.99 1.13
N LEU A 160 13.64 -7.18 1.69
CA LEU A 160 13.13 -8.50 2.04
C LEU A 160 13.00 -9.38 0.78
N ALA A 161 12.48 -8.83 -0.32
CA ALA A 161 12.47 -9.50 -1.61
C ALA A 161 13.89 -9.85 -2.08
N ARG A 162 14.84 -8.91 -1.97
CA ARG A 162 16.25 -9.13 -2.34
C ARG A 162 16.91 -10.24 -1.53
N HIS A 163 16.79 -10.21 -0.20
CA HIS A 163 17.37 -11.22 0.68
C HIS A 163 16.70 -12.60 0.53
N SER A 164 15.50 -12.63 -0.05
CA SER A 164 14.78 -13.85 -0.38
C SER A 164 15.04 -14.34 -1.82
N GLY A 165 15.77 -13.58 -2.64
CA GLY A 165 15.94 -13.90 -4.06
C GLY A 165 14.66 -13.72 -4.90
N PHE A 166 13.63 -13.05 -4.36
CA PHE A 166 12.30 -12.94 -4.96
C PHE A 166 12.24 -11.82 -6.00
N THR A 167 11.93 -12.14 -7.26
CA THR A 167 11.96 -11.17 -8.38
C THR A 167 10.59 -10.83 -8.98
N GLY A 168 9.50 -11.43 -8.49
CA GLY A 168 8.16 -11.34 -9.08
C GLY A 168 7.21 -10.40 -8.34
N GLY A 169 5.91 -10.77 -8.33
CA GLY A 169 4.92 -10.20 -7.43
C GLY A 169 4.28 -8.87 -7.86
N ILE A 170 4.31 -8.50 -9.14
CA ILE A 170 3.55 -7.34 -9.62
C ILE A 170 2.10 -7.77 -9.89
N LEU A 171 1.13 -7.04 -9.34
CA LEU A 171 -0.29 -7.29 -9.60
C LEU A 171 -0.64 -7.06 -11.09
N PRO A 172 -1.40 -7.96 -11.74
CA PRO A 172 -1.93 -7.75 -13.07
C PRO A 172 -2.72 -6.46 -13.17
N GLY A 173 -2.55 -5.72 -14.27
CA GLY A 173 -3.14 -4.39 -14.46
C GLY A 173 -2.40 -3.26 -13.74
N GLY A 174 -1.38 -3.56 -12.92
CA GLY A 174 -0.47 -2.57 -12.34
C GLY A 174 -1.20 -1.49 -11.55
N ASP A 175 -1.12 -0.25 -12.03
CA ASP A 175 -1.64 0.93 -11.34
C ASP A 175 -3.16 0.88 -11.11
N LYS A 176 -3.93 0.01 -11.78
CA LYS A 176 -5.37 -0.12 -11.53
C LYS A 176 -5.73 -0.39 -10.07
N TRP A 177 -4.84 -1.05 -9.32
CA TRP A 177 -5.06 -1.40 -7.90
C TRP A 177 -4.64 -0.31 -6.91
N ALA A 178 -3.99 0.75 -7.37
CA ALA A 178 -3.61 1.90 -6.55
C ALA A 178 -3.51 3.16 -7.41
N MET A 179 -4.57 3.41 -8.20
CA MET A 179 -4.50 4.45 -9.22
C MET A 179 -4.53 5.80 -8.53
N SER A 180 -3.51 6.63 -8.77
CA SER A 180 -3.49 7.97 -8.19
C SER A 180 -4.71 8.78 -8.62
N SER A 181 -5.32 9.51 -7.68
CA SER A 181 -6.52 10.34 -7.89
C SER A 181 -6.39 11.44 -8.95
N TRP A 182 -5.19 11.72 -9.44
CA TRP A 182 -4.92 12.67 -10.54
C TRP A 182 -4.76 12.01 -11.90
N HIS A 183 -4.85 10.67 -11.97
CA HIS A 183 -4.77 9.94 -13.24
C HIS A 183 -6.01 10.27 -14.09
N GLU A 184 -5.85 10.32 -15.41
CA GLU A 184 -6.94 10.69 -16.33
C GLU A 184 -7.92 9.52 -16.53
N ASP A 185 -7.44 8.29 -16.37
CA ASP A 185 -8.19 7.05 -16.64
C ASP A 185 -8.76 6.38 -15.38
N LEU A 186 -9.33 7.17 -14.46
CA LEU A 186 -9.89 6.64 -13.21
C LEU A 186 -11.03 5.64 -13.43
N ALA A 187 -11.71 5.68 -14.57
CA ALA A 187 -12.77 4.74 -14.91
C ALA A 187 -12.29 3.27 -14.97
N ASN A 188 -11.03 3.06 -15.34
CA ASN A 188 -10.39 1.73 -15.41
C ASN A 188 -9.68 1.32 -14.11
N SER A 189 -9.79 2.11 -13.03
CA SER A 189 -9.25 1.73 -11.74
C SER A 189 -10.15 0.70 -11.03
N ALA A 190 -9.53 -0.17 -10.24
CA ALA A 190 -10.22 -1.00 -9.25
C ALA A 190 -10.21 -0.31 -7.88
N MET A 191 -9.12 0.37 -7.55
CA MET A 191 -8.94 1.16 -6.34
C MET A 191 -8.19 2.46 -6.67
N ILE A 192 -8.50 3.51 -5.92
CA ILE A 192 -7.99 4.87 -6.09
C ILE A 192 -7.19 5.25 -4.85
N HIS A 193 -5.95 5.72 -5.07
CA HIS A 193 -5.10 6.32 -4.03
C HIS A 193 -5.31 7.83 -4.01
N ILE A 194 -5.84 8.37 -2.91
CA ILE A 194 -6.08 9.81 -2.77
C ILE A 194 -4.76 10.55 -2.54
N ARG A 195 -4.32 11.25 -3.58
CA ARG A 195 -3.13 12.10 -3.56
C ARG A 195 -3.52 13.57 -3.40
N PRO A 196 -2.68 14.39 -2.72
CA PRO A 196 -2.78 15.84 -2.83
C PRO A 196 -2.62 16.25 -4.30
N ARG A 197 -3.48 17.14 -4.80
CA ARG A 197 -3.35 17.65 -6.17
C ARG A 197 -2.36 18.82 -6.18
N ILE A 198 -1.29 18.68 -6.96
CA ILE A 198 -0.38 19.79 -7.27
C ILE A 198 -0.90 20.43 -8.55
N THR A 199 -1.45 21.64 -8.46
CA THR A 199 -1.85 22.40 -9.63
C THR A 199 -0.60 22.96 -10.29
N ARG A 200 -0.47 22.79 -11.61
CA ARG A 200 0.73 23.17 -12.38
C ARG A 200 1.09 24.66 -12.26
N ASN A 201 0.13 25.50 -11.87
CA ASN A 201 0.24 26.97 -11.77
C ASN A 201 0.08 27.51 -10.33
N SER A 202 -0.02 26.67 -9.31
CA SER A 202 -0.16 27.12 -7.92
C SER A 202 0.75 26.30 -6.99
N LYS A 203 1.49 27.01 -6.13
CA LYS A 203 2.30 26.37 -5.08
C LYS A 203 1.43 25.74 -3.97
N ALA A 204 0.14 26.07 -3.92
CA ALA A 204 -0.78 25.54 -2.91
C ALA A 204 -1.23 24.14 -3.30
N LYS A 205 -0.85 23.15 -2.49
CA LYS A 205 -1.35 21.78 -2.62
C LYS A 205 -2.80 21.76 -2.17
N ARG A 206 -3.70 21.28 -3.03
CA ARG A 206 -5.07 20.97 -2.61
C ARG A 206 -5.00 19.85 -1.54
N PRO A 207 -5.60 20.03 -0.36
CA PRO A 207 -5.71 18.99 0.66
C PRO A 207 -6.35 17.71 0.10
N LYS A 208 -5.92 16.54 0.58
CA LYS A 208 -6.48 15.25 0.13
C LYS A 208 -8.00 15.16 0.29
N ILE A 209 -8.54 15.77 1.36
CA ILE A 209 -9.98 15.72 1.64
C ILE A 209 -10.82 16.40 0.54
N GLU A 210 -10.34 17.51 -0.03
CA GLU A 210 -11.03 18.16 -1.15
C GLU A 210 -11.01 17.29 -2.42
N THR A 211 -9.91 16.55 -2.64
CA THR A 211 -9.83 15.58 -3.74
C THR A 211 -10.82 14.43 -3.55
N LEU A 212 -10.98 13.94 -2.31
CA LEU A 212 -12.00 12.94 -2.00
C LEU A 212 -13.41 13.46 -2.31
N HIS A 213 -13.75 14.67 -1.85
CA HIS A 213 -15.07 15.27 -2.13
C HIS A 213 -15.33 15.47 -3.63
N GLU A 214 -14.31 15.83 -4.41
CA GLU A 214 -14.42 15.92 -5.87
C GLU A 214 -14.75 14.56 -6.51
N LEU A 215 -14.04 13.50 -6.12
CA LEU A 215 -14.26 12.15 -6.67
C LEU A 215 -15.62 11.56 -6.30
N VAL A 216 -16.12 11.89 -5.11
CA VAL A 216 -17.49 11.50 -4.69
C VAL A 216 -18.53 12.21 -5.55
N ARG A 217 -18.39 13.53 -5.77
CA ARG A 217 -19.29 14.28 -6.67
C ARG A 217 -19.25 13.78 -8.10
N GLN A 218 -18.10 13.30 -8.56
CA GLN A 218 -17.95 12.70 -9.89
C GLN A 218 -18.45 11.25 -9.97
N GLY A 219 -18.83 10.64 -8.85
CA GLY A 219 -19.33 9.27 -8.80
C GLY A 219 -18.26 8.18 -8.91
N PHE A 220 -16.98 8.51 -8.65
CA PHE A 220 -15.88 7.53 -8.64
C PHE A 220 -15.74 6.80 -7.30
N ILE A 221 -16.18 7.40 -6.20
CA ILE A 221 -16.14 6.83 -4.84
C ILE A 221 -17.53 6.94 -4.23
N GLU A 222 -17.90 6.00 -3.36
CA GLU A 222 -19.18 6.04 -2.65
C GLU A 222 -19.28 7.25 -1.69
N GLY A 223 -20.49 7.79 -1.61
CA GLY A 223 -20.84 9.00 -0.85
C GLY A 223 -20.84 8.80 0.64
#